data_AF-A0A8G1J2Z2-F1
#
_entry.id   AF-A0A8G1J2Z2-F1
#
_cell.length_a   1.000
_cell.length_b   1.000
_cell.length_c   1.000
_cell.angle_alpha   90.00
_cell.angle_beta   90.00
_cell.angle_gamma   90.00
#
_symmetry.space_group_name_H-M   'P 1'
#
loop_
_entity.id
_entity.type
_entity.pdbx_description
1 polymer ?
#
loop_
_entity_poly.entity_id
_entity_poly.type
_entity_poly.pdbx_seq_one_letter_code
_entity_poly.pdbx_strand_id
1 'polypeptide(L)'
;MVETAFDQSPDDEHRLGKFRRGPAEFSVVFLDSPPGAPTLYRVDCDDGVGPREVCRFGDDADEPAVWRGAWNGDEWCGWIMERARELVARPSQYDY
;
A
#
# COMPACT_ATOMS: atom_id res chain seq x y z
N MET A 1 -23.34 27.47 -11.35
CA MET A 1 -22.22 26.68 -11.88
C MET A 1 -22.18 25.42 -11.04
N VAL A 2 -22.61 24.28 -11.58
CA VAL A 2 -22.61 23.00 -10.88
C VAL A 2 -21.63 22.06 -11.58
N GLU A 3 -20.87 21.34 -10.75
CA GLU A 3 -20.21 20.05 -10.97
C GLU A 3 -19.08 19.93 -12.01
N THR A 4 -17.86 19.75 -11.49
CA THR A 4 -16.87 18.74 -11.92
C THR A 4 -16.18 18.27 -10.65
N ALA A 5 -16.64 17.19 -10.00
CA ALA A 5 -16.29 15.80 -10.27
C ALA A 5 -14.78 15.53 -10.06
N PHE A 6 -14.48 14.92 -8.90
CA PHE A 6 -13.32 14.05 -8.62
C PHE A 6 -11.94 14.50 -9.14
N ASP A 7 -11.28 15.39 -8.39
CA ASP A 7 -9.80 15.44 -8.35
C ASP A 7 -9.28 14.38 -7.35
N GLN A 8 -9.80 13.15 -7.45
CA GLN A 8 -9.11 12.00 -6.87
C GLN A 8 -8.51 11.31 -8.08
N SER A 9 -7.19 11.38 -8.22
CA SER A 9 -6.52 10.53 -9.20
C SER A 9 -6.91 9.09 -8.88
N PRO A 10 -7.11 8.19 -9.86
CA PRO A 10 -7.49 6.79 -9.59
C PRO A 10 -6.48 6.05 -8.68
N ASP A 11 -5.26 6.60 -8.54
CA ASP A 11 -4.23 6.17 -7.58
C ASP A 11 -4.53 6.54 -6.11
N ASP A 12 -5.32 7.58 -5.84
CA ASP A 12 -5.70 7.98 -4.47
C ASP A 12 -6.90 7.19 -3.94
N GLU A 13 -7.86 6.82 -4.79
CA GLU A 13 -9.05 6.04 -4.39
C GLU A 13 -8.71 4.67 -3.79
N HIS A 14 -7.53 4.14 -4.10
CA HIS A 14 -7.07 2.85 -3.61
C HIS A 14 -5.99 2.95 -2.52
N ARG A 15 -5.58 4.15 -2.12
CA ARG A 15 -4.52 4.31 -1.12
C ARG A 15 -5.09 4.18 0.29
N LEU A 16 -4.68 3.13 1.00
CA LEU A 16 -5.07 2.89 2.40
C LEU A 16 -4.37 3.84 3.37
N GLY A 17 -3.14 4.23 3.07
CA GLY A 17 -2.37 5.13 3.92
C GLY A 17 -0.91 5.21 3.52
N LYS A 18 -0.16 5.99 4.30
CA LYS A 18 1.28 6.18 4.14
C LYS A 18 2.00 6.14 5.47
N PHE A 19 3.24 5.66 5.46
CA PHE A 19 4.16 5.65 6.59
C PHE A 19 5.57 5.98 6.09
N ARG A 20 6.39 6.60 6.93
CA ARG A 20 7.74 7.03 6.52
C ARG A 20 8.82 6.49 7.44
N ARG A 21 10.00 6.25 6.89
CA ARG A 21 11.20 5.90 7.64
C ARG A 21 12.39 6.67 7.07
N GLY A 22 12.81 7.72 7.78
CA GLY A 22 13.86 8.61 7.29
C GLY A 22 13.41 9.38 6.04
N PRO A 23 14.21 9.40 4.95
CA PRO A 23 13.84 10.04 3.70
C PRO A 23 12.83 9.24 2.85
N ALA A 24 12.68 7.93 3.13
CA ALA A 24 11.80 7.05 2.38
C ALA A 24 10.35 7.13 2.91
N GLU A 25 9.41 7.48 2.04
CA GLU A 25 7.98 7.40 2.27
C GLU A 25 7.41 6.15 1.60
N PHE A 26 6.63 5.38 2.36
CA PHE A 26 5.96 4.18 1.88
C PHE A 26 4.45 4.44 1.84
N SER A 27 3.80 4.05 0.76
CA SER A 27 2.35 4.13 0.59
C SER A 27 1.78 2.74 0.35
N VAL A 28 0.67 2.43 1.01
CA VAL A 28 -0.04 1.16 0.83
C VAL A 28 -1.24 1.41 -0.06
N VAL A 29 -1.33 0.63 -1.13
CA VAL A 29 -2.38 0.72 -2.14
C VAL A 29 -3.09 -0.63 -2.20
N PHE A 30 -4.41 -0.60 -2.13
CA PHE A 30 -5.27 -1.76 -2.39
C PHE A 30 -5.31 -2.04 -3.89
N LEU A 31 -5.19 -3.30 -4.27
CA LEU A 31 -5.33 -3.73 -5.65
C LEU A 31 -6.69 -4.40 -5.80
N ASP A 32 -7.56 -3.77 -6.59
CA ASP A 32 -8.87 -4.32 -6.89
C ASP A 32 -8.73 -5.74 -7.46
N SER A 33 -9.45 -6.67 -6.83
CA SER A 33 -9.36 -8.09 -7.11
C SER A 33 -10.75 -8.59 -7.47
N PRO A 34 -10.90 -9.38 -8.54
CA PRO A 34 -12.21 -9.86 -8.97
C PRO A 34 -12.86 -10.73 -7.88
N PRO A 35 -14.20 -10.82 -7.86
CA PRO A 35 -14.92 -11.60 -6.85
C PRO A 35 -14.44 -13.06 -6.85
N GLY A 36 -13.97 -13.53 -5.70
CA GLY A 36 -13.41 -14.87 -5.53
C GLY A 36 -11.88 -14.97 -5.68
N ALA A 37 -11.19 -13.87 -6.00
CA ALA A 37 -9.75 -13.76 -5.90
C ALA A 37 -9.34 -13.19 -4.52
N PRO A 38 -8.15 -13.55 -4.01
CA PRO A 38 -7.63 -12.97 -2.77
C PRO A 38 -7.40 -11.47 -2.96
N THR A 39 -7.71 -10.68 -1.93
CA THR A 39 -7.40 -9.26 -1.93
C THR A 39 -5.88 -9.07 -1.90
N LEU A 40 -5.38 -8.25 -2.81
CA LEU A 40 -3.97 -7.92 -2.90
C LEU A 40 -3.71 -6.47 -2.52
N TYR A 41 -2.55 -6.23 -1.94
CA TYR A 41 -2.05 -4.93 -1.56
C TYR A 41 -0.66 -4.72 -2.13
N ARG A 42 -0.35 -3.48 -2.48
CA ARG A 42 0.96 -3.03 -2.95
C ARG A 42 1.52 -2.01 -1.99
N VAL A 43 2.82 -2.12 -1.72
CA VAL A 43 3.58 -1.06 -1.06
C VAL A 43 4.47 -0.41 -2.10
N ASP A 44 4.34 0.90 -2.22
CA ASP A 44 5.19 1.76 -3.04
C ASP A 44 6.12 2.57 -2.13
N CYS A 45 7.40 2.65 -2.46
CA CYS A 45 8.38 3.48 -1.77
C CYS A 45 8.76 4.68 -2.65
N ASP A 46 8.66 5.88 -2.10
CA ASP A 46 9.17 7.12 -2.65
C ASP A 46 10.38 7.58 -1.83
N ASP A 47 11.55 7.63 -2.46
CA ASP A 47 12.79 8.17 -1.88
C ASP A 47 13.17 9.50 -2.57
N GLY A 48 12.19 10.24 -3.09
CA GLY A 48 12.41 11.47 -3.86
C GLY A 48 12.69 11.28 -5.35
N VAL A 49 12.68 10.04 -5.86
CA VAL A 49 12.78 9.70 -7.30
C VAL A 49 11.40 9.32 -7.89
N GLY A 50 10.35 9.35 -7.07
CA GLY A 50 8.99 8.90 -7.43
C GLY A 50 8.63 7.56 -6.78
N PRO A 51 7.33 7.27 -6.64
CA PRO A 51 6.84 6.05 -6.00
C PRO A 51 7.20 4.84 -6.85
N ARG A 52 7.80 3.84 -6.22
CA ARG A 52 8.21 2.61 -6.87
C ARG A 52 7.72 1.41 -6.09
N GLU A 53 7.11 0.45 -6.77
CA GLU A 53 6.67 -0.80 -6.15
C GLU A 53 7.85 -1.51 -5.49
N VAL A 54 7.74 -1.74 -4.19
CA VAL A 54 8.73 -2.50 -3.41
C VAL A 54 8.23 -3.86 -2.98
N CYS A 55 6.91 -3.98 -2.75
CA CYS A 55 6.33 -5.17 -2.18
C CYS A 55 4.88 -5.35 -2.61
N ARG A 56 4.44 -6.59 -2.76
CA ARG A 56 3.03 -6.98 -2.86
C ARG A 56 2.72 -8.06 -1.83
N PHE A 57 1.55 -7.99 -1.20
CA PHE A 57 1.12 -8.97 -0.21
C PHE A 57 -0.40 -9.15 -0.26
N GLY A 58 -0.89 -10.32 0.15
CA GLY A 58 -2.33 -10.59 0.24
C GLY A 58 -2.95 -10.17 1.57
N ASP A 59 -4.27 -10.22 1.66
CA ASP A 59 -5.03 -10.10 2.92
C ASP A 59 -4.67 -11.19 3.93
N ASP A 60 -4.36 -12.39 3.44
CA ASP A 60 -3.96 -13.51 4.27
C ASP A 60 -2.58 -13.26 4.92
N ALA A 61 -2.50 -13.37 6.25
CA ALA A 61 -1.29 -13.12 7.01
C ALA A 61 -0.26 -14.26 6.95
N ASP A 62 -0.69 -15.47 6.58
CA ASP A 62 0.16 -16.63 6.37
C ASP A 62 0.83 -16.57 4.98
N GLU A 63 0.21 -15.85 4.03
CA GLU A 63 0.78 -15.69 2.70
C GLU A 63 2.01 -14.75 2.70
N PRO A 64 3.16 -15.22 2.19
CA PRO A 64 4.38 -14.43 2.18
C PRO A 64 4.30 -13.25 1.23
N ALA A 65 4.82 -12.12 1.67
CA ALA A 65 4.96 -10.93 0.86
C ALA A 65 6.00 -11.12 -0.26
N VAL A 66 5.66 -10.68 -1.46
CA VAL A 66 6.50 -10.71 -2.65
C VAL A 66 7.24 -9.38 -2.78
N TRP A 67 8.52 -9.40 -2.42
CA TRP A 67 9.42 -8.24 -2.52
C TRP A 67 10.03 -8.11 -3.92
N ARG A 68 10.25 -6.87 -4.37
CA ARG A 68 10.81 -6.54 -5.69
C ARG A 68 12.20 -5.92 -5.57
N GLY A 69 13.11 -6.38 -6.42
CA GLY A 69 14.42 -5.77 -6.59
C GLY A 69 15.32 -5.92 -5.37
N ALA A 70 15.92 -4.81 -4.94
CA ALA A 70 16.86 -4.78 -3.81
C ALA A 70 16.20 -5.19 -2.49
N TRP A 71 14.90 -4.91 -2.33
CA TRP A 71 14.11 -5.14 -1.11
C TRP A 71 13.95 -6.61 -0.69
N ASN A 72 14.41 -7.57 -1.49
CA ASN A 72 14.26 -8.99 -1.16
C ASN A 72 15.30 -9.40 -0.11
N GLY A 73 14.86 -9.55 1.14
CA GLY A 73 15.72 -9.87 2.27
C GLY A 73 16.28 -8.66 3.01
N ASP A 74 15.72 -7.47 2.78
CA ASP A 74 16.08 -6.27 3.51
C ASP A 74 15.67 -6.36 4.99
N GLU A 75 16.48 -5.75 5.86
CA GLU A 75 16.18 -5.63 7.29
C GLU A 75 14.89 -4.83 7.57
N TRP A 76 14.45 -4.03 6.60
CA TRP A 76 13.24 -3.22 6.73
C TRP A 76 11.98 -4.00 6.37
N CYS A 77 12.08 -5.16 5.72
CA CYS A 77 10.93 -5.95 5.27
C CYS A 77 9.95 -6.22 6.40
N GLY A 78 10.43 -6.68 7.56
CA GLY A 78 9.59 -6.98 8.72
C GLY A 78 8.85 -5.74 9.24
N TRP A 79 9.55 -4.61 9.34
CA TRP A 79 8.95 -3.35 9.81
C TRP A 79 7.92 -2.80 8.82
N ILE A 80 8.24 -2.80 7.52
CA ILE A 80 7.32 -2.34 6.46
C ILE A 80 6.06 -3.21 6.47
N MET A 81 6.20 -4.53 6.60
CA MET A 81 5.06 -5.45 6.66
C MET A 81 4.20 -5.23 7.88
N GLU A 82 4.78 -5.02 9.07
CA GLU A 82 4.02 -4.70 10.27
C GLU A 82 3.16 -3.45 10.06
N ARG A 83 3.75 -2.36 9.53
CA ARG A 83 3.02 -1.12 9.26
C ARG A 83 1.98 -1.25 8.16
N ALA A 84 2.29 -1.98 7.09
CA ALA A 84 1.35 -2.22 6.02
C ALA A 84 0.15 -3.05 6.51
N ARG A 85 0.39 -4.09 7.32
CA ARG A 85 -0.65 -4.91 7.95
C ARG A 85 -1.48 -4.12 8.95
N GLU A 86 -0.87 -3.21 9.73
CA GLU A 86 -1.63 -2.30 10.60
C GLU A 86 -2.62 -1.45 9.80
N LEU A 87 -2.21 -0.92 8.64
CA LEU A 87 -3.08 -0.12 7.76
C LEU A 87 -4.18 -0.97 7.11
N VAL A 88 -3.87 -2.21 6.71
CA VAL A 88 -4.87 -3.14 6.18
C VAL A 88 -5.87 -3.57 7.25
N ALA A 89 -5.42 -3.83 8.48
CA ALA A 89 -6.27 -4.20 9.61
C ALA A 89 -7.10 -3.03 10.15
N ARG A 90 -6.66 -1.79 9.88
CA ARG A 90 -7.38 -0.56 10.19
C ARG A 90 -7.68 0.18 8.89
N PRO A 91 -8.52 -0.36 7.99
CA PRO A 91 -9.01 0.43 6.88
C PRO A 91 -9.68 1.63 7.52
N SER A 92 -9.20 2.84 7.24
CA SER A 92 -9.64 4.06 7.94
C SER A 92 -11.16 4.05 8.02
N GLN A 93 -11.69 3.83 9.22
CA GLN A 93 -13.08 4.08 9.50
C GLN A 93 -13.22 5.59 9.41
N TYR A 94 -13.55 6.07 8.21
CA TYR A 94 -14.17 7.36 8.04
C TYR A 94 -15.58 7.22 8.62
N ASP A 95 -15.65 7.18 9.95
CA ASP A 95 -16.89 7.33 10.70
C ASP A 95 -17.37 8.76 10.43
N TYR A 96 -18.54 8.83 9.79
CA TYR A 96 -19.14 10.02 9.18
C TYR A 96 -19.70 10.99 10.21
#